data_AF-A0A345RAF9-F1
#
_entry.id   AF-A0A345RAF9-F1
#
_cell.length_a   1.000
_cell.length_b   1.000
_cell.length_c   1.000
_cell.angle_alpha   90.00
_cell.angle_beta   90.00
_cell.angle_gamma   90.00
#
_symmetry.space_group_name_H-M   'P 1'
#
loop_
_entity.id
_entity.type
_entity.pdbx_description
1 polymer ?
#
loop_
_entity_poly.entity_id
_entity_poly.type
_entity_poly.pdbx_seq_one_letter_code
_entity_poly.pdbx_strand_id
1 'polypeptide(L)'
;MANYDFWALGEASVTVSGGGQLDGVTQGDGSHLVGLTITLTSSNFEEISVRDGGSDNNFDDNDGNQRLRGTQDFDGVTYGNNTTIEAEYQMVLRDPNTGIEYRAIAVNMNNSSPSYATIEGIAFVDVIPPRNVALEVISAAEGPGSRRLGRAASRRPVSHRAPRSRHPRGWPASKT
;
A
#
# COMPACT_ATOMS: atom_id res chain seq x y z
N MET A 1 8.87 18.65 -14.43
CA MET A 1 9.46 17.32 -14.20
C MET A 1 9.91 17.24 -12.78
N ALA A 2 9.30 16.34 -12.03
CA ALA A 2 9.60 16.09 -10.63
C ALA A 2 10.11 14.66 -10.43
N ASN A 3 10.82 14.46 -9.33
CA ASN A 3 11.46 13.21 -8.98
C ASN A 3 11.15 12.94 -7.51
N TYR A 4 10.69 11.74 -7.20
CA TYR A 4 10.38 11.36 -5.82
C TYR A 4 10.52 9.85 -5.64
N ASP A 5 10.61 9.44 -4.38
CA ASP A 5 10.73 8.05 -3.99
C ASP A 5 9.60 7.71 -3.01
N PHE A 6 9.06 6.49 -3.09
CA PHE A 6 8.10 5.95 -2.13
C PHE A 6 8.37 4.48 -1.85
N TRP A 7 7.73 3.96 -0.81
CA TRP A 7 7.92 2.57 -0.37
C TRP A 7 6.66 1.75 -0.59
N ALA A 8 6.80 0.61 -1.27
CA ALA A 8 5.71 -0.33 -1.53
C ALA A 8 6.07 -1.74 -1.04
N LEU A 9 5.04 -2.53 -0.74
CA LEU A 9 5.15 -3.95 -0.41
C LEU A 9 4.71 -4.75 -1.63
N GLY A 10 5.58 -5.63 -2.13
CA GLY A 10 5.28 -6.51 -3.26
C GLY A 10 4.07 -7.41 -3.02
N GLU A 11 3.36 -7.73 -4.09
CA GLU A 11 2.15 -8.57 -4.07
C GLU A 11 2.39 -9.92 -3.40
N ALA A 12 3.55 -10.55 -3.62
CA ALA A 12 3.89 -11.83 -2.98
C ALA A 12 3.92 -11.76 -1.43
N SER A 13 3.98 -10.56 -0.87
CA SER A 13 3.94 -10.29 0.58
C SER A 13 2.55 -9.89 1.11
N VAL A 14 1.51 -10.02 0.29
CA VAL A 14 0.12 -9.69 0.61
C VAL A 14 -0.77 -10.92 0.41
N THR A 15 -1.72 -11.15 1.32
CA THR A 15 -2.77 -12.15 1.11
C THR A 15 -4.15 -11.52 1.22
N VAL A 16 -5.08 -12.00 0.40
CA VAL A 16 -6.48 -11.59 0.39
C VAL A 16 -7.35 -12.77 0.81
N SER A 17 -8.31 -12.56 1.70
CA SER A 17 -9.21 -13.62 2.15
C SER A 17 -10.15 -14.12 1.05
N GLY A 18 -10.69 -15.33 1.22
CA GLY A 18 -11.76 -15.85 0.37
C GLY A 18 -11.32 -16.23 -1.05
N GLY A 19 -10.01 -16.34 -1.30
CA GLY A 19 -9.46 -16.57 -2.63
C GLY A 19 -9.48 -15.33 -3.53
N GLY A 20 -9.69 -14.13 -2.94
CA GLY A 20 -9.55 -12.88 -3.67
C GLY A 20 -8.11 -12.63 -4.12
N GLN A 21 -7.94 -11.69 -5.04
CA GLN A 21 -6.66 -11.29 -5.62
C GLN A 21 -6.61 -9.77 -5.73
N LEU A 22 -5.40 -9.18 -5.66
CA LEU A 22 -5.23 -7.75 -5.94
C LEU A 22 -5.42 -7.46 -7.44
N ASP A 23 -5.10 -8.45 -8.28
CA ASP A 23 -5.12 -8.42 -9.74
C ASP A 23 -6.28 -9.22 -10.36
N GLY A 24 -6.28 -9.33 -11.69
CA GLY A 24 -7.10 -10.33 -12.40
C GLY A 24 -8.58 -9.99 -12.57
N VAL A 25 -8.98 -8.75 -12.26
CA VAL A 25 -10.34 -8.24 -12.47
C VAL A 25 -10.34 -7.07 -13.44
N THR A 26 -11.38 -6.93 -14.26
CA THR A 26 -11.52 -5.85 -15.25
C THR A 26 -11.94 -4.51 -14.63
N GLN A 27 -11.96 -4.42 -13.30
CA GLN A 27 -12.52 -3.30 -12.54
C GLN A 27 -11.40 -2.53 -11.83
N GLY A 28 -11.03 -1.37 -12.37
CA GLY A 28 -9.93 -0.52 -11.89
C GLY A 28 -10.25 0.35 -10.66
N ASP A 29 -11.28 0.02 -9.88
CA ASP A 29 -11.69 0.80 -8.69
C ASP A 29 -11.43 0.08 -7.35
N GLY A 30 -10.97 -1.17 -7.40
CA GLY A 30 -10.69 -2.01 -6.23
C GLY A 30 -11.93 -2.47 -5.45
N SER A 31 -13.14 -2.22 -5.93
CA SER A 31 -14.37 -2.53 -5.19
C SER A 31 -14.62 -4.04 -5.01
N HIS A 32 -13.99 -4.90 -5.81
CA HIS A 32 -14.01 -6.35 -5.62
C HIS A 32 -13.38 -6.80 -4.29
N LEU A 33 -12.54 -5.96 -3.69
CA LEU A 33 -11.90 -6.23 -2.41
C LEU A 33 -12.76 -5.81 -1.22
N VAL A 34 -13.79 -4.98 -1.42
CA VAL A 34 -14.61 -4.46 -0.32
C VAL A 34 -15.34 -5.61 0.39
N GLY A 35 -15.18 -5.67 1.71
CA GLY A 35 -15.71 -6.76 2.54
C GLY A 35 -14.77 -7.97 2.67
N LEU A 36 -13.67 -8.01 1.91
CA LEU A 36 -12.57 -8.96 2.14
C LEU A 36 -11.58 -8.40 3.17
N THR A 37 -10.59 -9.22 3.51
CA THR A 37 -9.47 -8.81 4.36
C THR A 37 -8.15 -8.92 3.62
N ILE A 38 -7.25 -8.00 3.94
CA ILE A 38 -5.86 -7.95 3.47
C ILE A 38 -4.93 -8.22 4.66
N THR A 39 -3.98 -9.14 4.49
CA THR A 39 -2.93 -9.42 5.49
C THR A 39 -1.55 -9.21 4.90
N LEU A 40 -0.73 -8.41 5.58
CA LEU A 40 0.68 -8.22 5.25
C LEU A 40 1.50 -9.34 5.90
N THR A 41 2.15 -10.17 5.10
CA THR A 41 2.99 -11.29 5.57
C THR A 41 4.45 -10.87 5.78
N SER A 42 4.86 -9.74 5.20
CA SER A 42 6.22 -9.21 5.27
C SER A 42 6.25 -7.72 5.63
N SER A 43 7.42 -7.23 6.04
CA SER A 43 7.73 -5.79 6.22
C SER A 43 8.85 -5.36 5.29
N ASN A 44 9.16 -6.15 4.27
CA ASN A 44 10.21 -5.87 3.31
C ASN A 44 9.66 -4.93 2.25
N PHE A 45 9.39 -3.70 2.66
CA PHE A 45 9.06 -2.65 1.71
C PHE A 45 10.30 -2.34 0.86
N GLU A 46 10.07 -2.16 -0.43
CA GLU A 46 11.06 -1.83 -1.44
C GLU A 46 10.86 -0.37 -1.86
N GLU A 47 11.96 0.33 -2.11
CA GLU A 47 11.93 1.73 -2.54
C GLU A 47 11.71 1.78 -4.05
N ILE A 48 10.74 2.59 -4.48
CA ILE A 48 10.44 2.84 -5.88
C ILE A 48 10.80 4.30 -6.17
N SER A 49 11.76 4.50 -7.08
CA SER A 49 12.11 5.81 -7.62
C SER A 49 11.25 6.15 -8.83
N VAL A 50 10.59 7.31 -8.82
CA VAL A 50 9.73 7.78 -9.91
C VAL A 50 10.20 9.11 -10.45
N ARG A 51 10.03 9.27 -11.77
CA ARG A 51 10.10 10.54 -12.50
C ARG A 51 8.74 10.84 -13.08
N ASP A 52 8.24 12.02 -12.74
CA ASP A 52 6.96 12.55 -13.18
C ASP A 52 7.17 13.59 -14.28
N GLY A 53 6.44 13.45 -15.38
CA GLY A 53 6.51 14.39 -16.51
C GLY A 53 6.04 15.80 -16.15
N GLY A 54 5.11 15.90 -15.21
CA GLY A 54 4.50 17.09 -14.64
C GLY A 54 5.29 17.72 -13.49
N SER A 55 4.58 18.42 -12.61
CA SER A 55 5.15 19.09 -11.43
C SER A 55 4.93 18.32 -10.14
N ASP A 56 4.22 17.20 -10.22
CA ASP A 56 3.70 16.46 -9.10
C ASP A 56 4.80 15.64 -8.44
N ASN A 57 4.84 15.68 -7.11
CA ASN A 57 5.96 15.18 -6.31
C ASN A 57 5.50 14.06 -5.36
N ASN A 58 4.49 13.32 -5.79
CA ASN A 58 3.78 12.29 -5.06
C ASN A 58 3.16 11.31 -6.05
N PHE A 59 3.04 10.06 -5.61
CA PHE A 59 2.36 8.99 -6.33
C PHE A 59 0.87 9.05 -6.01
N ASP A 60 0.16 10.00 -6.61
CA ASP A 60 -1.28 10.20 -6.41
C ASP A 60 -2.05 10.73 -7.63
N ASP A 61 -1.54 10.53 -8.84
CA ASP A 61 -2.24 10.82 -10.08
C ASP A 61 -2.21 9.63 -11.06
N ASN A 62 -3.24 9.54 -11.92
CA ASN A 62 -3.38 8.50 -12.94
C ASN A 62 -3.20 9.06 -14.37
N ASP A 63 -2.54 10.20 -14.51
CA ASP A 63 -2.46 10.92 -15.80
C ASP A 63 -1.53 10.27 -16.85
N GLY A 64 -0.96 9.10 -16.50
CA GLY A 64 -0.11 8.28 -17.37
C GLY A 64 1.29 8.86 -17.61
N ASN A 65 1.66 9.95 -16.93
CA ASN A 65 2.93 10.62 -17.14
C ASN A 65 4.09 10.00 -16.31
N GLN A 66 3.75 9.18 -15.31
CA GLN A 66 4.69 8.69 -14.30
C GLN A 66 5.49 7.50 -14.79
N ARG A 67 6.80 7.57 -14.57
CA ARG A 67 7.78 6.59 -15.05
C ARG A 67 8.78 6.19 -13.98
N LEU A 68 9.19 4.93 -13.98
CA LEU A 68 10.32 4.49 -13.17
C LEU A 68 11.60 5.27 -13.52
N ARG A 69 12.29 5.74 -12.49
CA ARG A 69 13.56 6.47 -12.61
C ARG A 69 14.73 5.50 -12.42
N GLY A 70 15.24 4.99 -13.53
CA GLY A 70 16.27 3.94 -13.53
C GLY A 70 15.66 2.54 -13.58
N THR A 71 16.52 1.54 -13.81
CA THR A 71 16.16 0.13 -13.66
C THR A 71 16.09 -0.22 -12.18
N GLN A 72 15.05 -0.92 -11.77
CA GLN A 72 14.78 -1.25 -10.36
C GLN A 72 14.15 -2.65 -10.27
N ASP A 73 14.44 -3.35 -9.19
CA ASP A 73 13.79 -4.61 -8.85
C ASP A 73 12.62 -4.34 -7.89
N PHE A 74 11.50 -5.02 -8.11
CA PHE A 74 10.34 -4.98 -7.23
C PHE A 74 9.61 -6.33 -7.25
N ASP A 75 9.33 -6.89 -6.07
CA ASP A 75 8.72 -8.21 -5.91
C ASP A 75 9.42 -9.34 -6.70
N GLY A 76 10.75 -9.24 -6.83
CA GLY A 76 11.56 -10.21 -7.56
C GLY A 76 11.54 -10.06 -9.09
N VAL A 77 10.90 -9.02 -9.62
CA VAL A 77 10.88 -8.68 -11.06
C VAL A 77 11.71 -7.43 -11.32
N THR A 78 12.57 -7.47 -12.34
CA THR A 78 13.34 -6.31 -12.79
C THR A 78 12.53 -5.49 -13.80
N TYR A 79 12.29 -4.22 -13.50
CA TYR A 79 11.65 -3.27 -14.39
C TYR A 79 12.67 -2.31 -14.98
N GLY A 80 12.54 -2.06 -16.29
CA GLY A 80 13.44 -1.17 -17.01
C GLY A 80 13.22 0.30 -16.63
N ASN A 81 14.26 1.11 -16.83
CA ASN A 81 14.11 2.56 -16.81
C ASN A 81 13.01 3.00 -17.81
N ASN A 82 12.21 4.00 -17.41
CA ASN A 82 11.05 4.49 -18.15
C ASN A 82 9.85 3.52 -18.27
N THR A 83 9.82 2.42 -17.51
CA THR A 83 8.58 1.64 -17.33
C THR A 83 7.48 2.56 -16.78
N THR A 84 6.27 2.46 -17.32
CA THR A 84 5.09 3.19 -16.84
C THR A 84 4.66 2.62 -15.49
N ILE A 85 4.32 3.50 -14.55
CA ILE A 85 3.84 3.15 -13.23
C ILE A 85 2.57 3.97 -12.94
N GLU A 86 1.54 3.33 -12.39
CA GLU A 86 0.22 3.92 -12.19
C GLU A 86 -0.33 3.59 -10.80
N ALA A 87 -0.98 4.57 -10.16
CA ALA A 87 -1.78 4.37 -8.96
C ALA A 87 -3.17 3.89 -9.36
N GLU A 88 -3.37 2.57 -9.45
CA GLU A 88 -4.55 1.96 -10.07
C GLU A 88 -5.84 2.26 -9.28
N TYR A 89 -5.83 1.93 -7.99
CA TYR A 89 -6.94 2.21 -7.09
C TYR A 89 -6.44 2.46 -5.66
N GLN A 90 -7.31 3.03 -4.85
CA GLN A 90 -7.05 3.28 -3.43
C GLN A 90 -8.03 2.50 -2.56
N MET A 91 -7.57 2.15 -1.36
CA MET A 91 -8.35 1.43 -0.37
C MET A 91 -8.21 2.04 1.02
N VAL A 92 -9.26 1.88 1.82
CA VAL A 92 -9.21 2.07 3.26
C VAL A 92 -9.31 0.72 3.93
N LEU A 93 -8.29 0.40 4.73
CA LEU A 93 -8.18 -0.83 5.50
C LEU A 93 -8.41 -0.52 6.97
N ARG A 94 -9.25 -1.29 7.65
CA ARG A 94 -9.54 -1.14 9.08
C ARG A 94 -8.96 -2.31 9.85
N ASP A 95 -8.17 -2.04 10.89
CA ASP A 95 -7.80 -3.06 11.86
C ASP A 95 -9.01 -3.37 12.76
N PRO A 96 -9.59 -4.59 12.69
CA PRO A 96 -10.79 -4.92 13.46
C PRO A 96 -10.53 -4.93 14.98
N ASN A 97 -9.27 -5.03 15.42
CA ASN A 97 -8.92 -5.06 16.84
C ASN A 97 -8.84 -3.67 17.47
N THR A 98 -8.52 -2.65 16.67
CA THR A 98 -8.25 -1.29 17.17
C THR A 98 -9.17 -0.23 16.59
N GLY A 99 -9.82 -0.51 15.45
CA GLY A 99 -10.61 0.46 14.69
C GLY A 99 -9.75 1.49 13.93
N ILE A 100 -8.42 1.35 13.93
CA ILE A 100 -7.53 2.25 13.19
C ILE A 100 -7.68 1.98 11.69
N GLU A 101 -7.81 3.05 10.92
CA GLU A 101 -7.88 3.02 9.47
C GLU A 101 -6.52 3.35 8.84
N TYR A 102 -6.18 2.61 7.79
CA TYR A 102 -4.97 2.76 7.00
C TYR A 102 -5.37 2.97 5.54
N ARG A 103 -4.65 3.86 4.87
CA ARG A 103 -4.88 4.15 3.45
C ARG A 103 -3.81 3.46 2.63
N ALA A 104 -4.23 2.74 1.62
CA ALA A 104 -3.36 2.01 0.70
C ALA A 104 -3.66 2.41 -0.74
N ILE A 105 -2.62 2.35 -1.57
CA ILE A 105 -2.66 2.57 -3.02
C ILE A 105 -2.15 1.29 -3.66
N ALA A 106 -2.91 0.75 -4.61
CA ALA A 106 -2.47 -0.35 -5.45
C ALA A 106 -1.53 0.18 -6.54
N VAL A 107 -0.36 -0.45 -6.66
CA VAL A 107 0.70 -0.03 -7.57
C VAL A 107 0.69 -0.96 -8.78
N ASN A 108 0.48 -0.38 -9.96
CA ASN A 108 0.63 -1.06 -11.24
C ASN A 108 1.93 -0.61 -11.91
N MET A 109 2.77 -1.55 -12.34
CA MET A 109 3.88 -1.32 -13.25
C MET A 109 3.53 -1.95 -14.59
N ASN A 110 2.98 -1.13 -15.49
CA ASN A 110 2.39 -1.48 -16.79
C ASN A 110 3.41 -2.16 -17.72
N ASN A 111 3.64 -3.45 -17.44
CA ASN A 111 4.57 -4.35 -18.12
C ASN A 111 3.96 -5.77 -18.28
N SER A 112 2.65 -5.89 -18.09
CA SER A 112 1.89 -7.13 -18.17
C SER A 112 0.84 -7.06 -19.28
N SER A 113 0.23 -8.20 -19.64
CA SER A 113 -0.82 -8.28 -20.65
C SER A 113 -2.05 -9.01 -20.08
N PRO A 114 -3.21 -8.34 -19.94
CA PRO A 114 -3.45 -6.94 -20.28
C PRO A 114 -2.84 -5.97 -19.26
N SER A 115 -2.36 -4.83 -19.75
CA SER A 115 -1.65 -3.77 -18.99
C SER A 115 -2.42 -3.18 -17.80
N TYR A 116 -3.74 -3.31 -17.82
CA TYR A 116 -4.68 -2.67 -16.87
C TYR A 116 -5.19 -3.65 -15.79
N ALA A 117 -4.52 -4.80 -15.62
CA ALA A 117 -5.06 -5.88 -14.77
C ALA A 117 -4.04 -6.53 -13.84
N THR A 118 -2.83 -5.95 -13.69
CA THR A 118 -1.86 -6.43 -12.70
C THR A 118 -1.63 -5.40 -11.61
N ILE A 119 -1.50 -5.88 -10.38
CA ILE A 119 -1.11 -5.08 -9.22
C ILE A 119 0.15 -5.71 -8.66
N GLU A 120 1.28 -5.06 -8.88
CA GLU A 120 2.58 -5.56 -8.43
C GLU A 120 2.78 -5.35 -6.92
N GLY A 121 1.98 -4.50 -6.28
CA GLY A 121 2.05 -4.32 -4.83
C GLY A 121 1.15 -3.23 -4.28
N ILE A 122 1.34 -2.95 -2.98
CA ILE A 122 0.60 -1.91 -2.26
C ILE A 122 1.54 -0.93 -1.57
N ALA A 123 1.26 0.37 -1.70
CA ALA A 123 1.92 1.43 -0.95
C ALA A 123 0.97 1.97 0.12
N PHE A 124 1.51 2.29 1.30
CA PHE A 124 0.73 2.89 2.38
C PHE A 124 0.93 4.40 2.44
N VAL A 125 -0.15 5.11 2.70
CA VAL A 125 -0.16 6.55 2.92
C VAL A 125 -0.01 6.82 4.41
N ASP A 126 1.00 7.63 4.75
CA ASP A 126 1.36 8.07 6.10
C ASP A 126 1.78 6.98 7.11
N VAL A 127 0.93 5.97 7.34
CA VAL A 127 1.08 4.96 8.40
C VAL A 127 0.98 3.55 7.84
N ILE A 128 1.92 2.70 8.28
CA ILE A 128 1.98 1.28 7.89
C ILE A 128 1.22 0.45 8.91
N PRO A 129 0.32 -0.44 8.49
CA PRO A 129 -0.43 -1.29 9.40
C PRO A 129 0.43 -2.39 10.04
N PRO A 130 -0.05 -3.00 11.13
CA PRO A 130 0.58 -4.19 11.69
C PRO A 130 0.55 -5.36 10.70
N ARG A 131 1.64 -6.15 10.71
CA ARG A 131 1.71 -7.42 9.98
C ARG A 131 0.88 -8.51 10.66
N ASN A 132 0.51 -9.52 9.87
CA ASN A 132 -0.23 -10.71 10.34
C ASN A 132 -1.57 -10.36 11.02
N VAL A 133 -2.15 -9.22 10.65
CA VAL A 133 -3.50 -8.82 11.03
C VAL A 133 -4.34 -8.81 9.76
N ALA A 134 -5.50 -9.45 9.82
CA ALA A 134 -6.50 -9.41 8.75
C ALA A 134 -7.23 -8.07 8.80
N LEU A 135 -6.77 -7.10 8.01
CA LEU A 135 -7.36 -5.77 7.93
C LEU A 135 -8.56 -5.81 7.00
N GLU A 136 -9.71 -5.29 7.44
CA GLU A 136 -10.93 -5.25 6.64
C GLU A 136 -10.85 -4.16 5.58
N VAL A 137 -11.13 -4.49 4.32
CA VAL A 137 -11.28 -3.49 3.26
C VAL A 137 -12.68 -2.90 3.39
N ILE A 138 -12.76 -1.66 3.90
CA ILE A 138 -14.05 -1.01 4.19
C ILE A 138 -14.52 -0.09 3.06
N SER A 139 -13.61 0.36 2.20
CA SER A 139 -13.93 1.11 0.99
C SER A 139 -12.78 1.02 0.00
N ALA A 140 -13.12 1.08 -1.29
CA ALA A 140 -12.18 1.28 -2.38
C ALA A 140 -12.70 2.38 -3.32
N ALA A 141 -11.81 2.98 -4.09
CA ALA A 141 -12.14 3.94 -5.13
C ALA A 141 -11.11 3.87 -6.25
N GLU A 142 -11.54 4.25 -7.45
CA GLU A 142 -10.66 4.49 -8.61
C GLU A 142 -9.48 5.39 -8.21
N GLY A 143 -8.37 5.21 -8.91
CA GLY A 143 -7.08 5.87 -8.70
C GLY A 143 -7.20 7.35 -8.35
N PRO A 144 -6.28 7.88 -7.54
CA PRO A 144 -6.40 9.22 -6.98
C PRO A 144 -6.48 10.28 -8.09
N GLY A 145 -7.57 11.04 -8.05
CA GLY A 145 -7.87 12.12 -8.97
C GLY A 145 -8.68 13.18 -8.25
N SER A 146 -8.09 14.36 -8.05
CA SER A 146 -8.74 15.63 -7.66
C SER A 146 -9.18 15.88 -6.21
N ARG A 147 -8.80 15.07 -5.21
CA ARG A 147 -8.95 15.48 -3.80
C ARG A 147 -7.75 15.04 -2.96
N ARG A 148 -7.24 16.00 -2.18
CA ARG A 148 -6.11 15.90 -1.24
C ARG A 148 -6.20 14.66 -0.33
N LEU A 149 -5.76 13.52 -0.82
CA LEU A 149 -5.56 12.31 -0.03
C LEU A 149 -4.03 12.18 0.11
N GLY A 150 -3.57 11.87 1.31
CA GLY A 150 -2.18 12.02 1.72
C GLY A 150 -1.15 11.32 0.82
N ARG A 151 0.12 11.67 1.03
CA ARG A 151 1.25 11.20 0.23
C ARG A 151 1.58 9.75 0.57
N ALA A 152 1.89 8.94 -0.45
CA ALA A 152 2.56 7.65 -0.24
C ALA A 152 3.81 7.87 0.66
N ALA A 153 4.08 6.93 1.56
CA ALA A 153 5.14 7.10 2.56
C ALA A 153 6.51 7.30 1.89
N SER A 154 7.05 8.52 2.04
CA SER A 154 8.37 8.93 1.51
C SER A 154 9.55 8.48 2.38
N ARG A 155 9.28 7.77 3.48
CA ARG A 155 10.30 7.26 4.40
C ARG A 155 10.18 5.76 4.54
N ARG A 156 11.34 5.09 4.57
CA ARG A 156 11.40 3.65 4.79
C ARG A 156 10.60 3.26 6.04
N PRO A 157 9.61 2.37 5.93
CA PRO A 157 8.82 1.94 7.06
C PRO A 157 9.69 1.22 8.09
N VAL A 158 9.80 1.78 9.30
CA VAL A 158 10.31 1.05 10.46
C VAL A 158 9.12 0.46 11.19
N SER A 159 9.11 -0.87 11.39
CA SER A 159 8.04 -1.55 12.13
C SER A 159 7.87 -0.89 13.50
N HIS A 160 6.77 -0.16 13.72
CA HIS A 160 6.44 0.32 15.04
C HIS A 160 6.09 -0.88 15.91
N ARG A 161 6.97 -1.18 16.85
CA ARG A 161 6.73 -2.16 17.90
C ARG A 161 5.50 -1.69 18.67
N ALA A 162 4.47 -2.54 18.75
CA ALA A 162 3.27 -2.26 19.53
C ALA A 162 3.62 -1.71 20.92
N PRO A 163 2.88 -0.70 21.45
CA PRO A 163 3.13 -0.19 22.78
C PRO A 163 2.97 -1.34 23.78
N ARG A 164 4.04 -1.61 24.55
CA ARG A 164 4.00 -2.58 25.64
C ARG A 164 2.88 -2.18 26.59
N SER A 165 1.86 -3.03 26.71
CA SER A 165 0.84 -2.88 27.75
C SER A 165 1.55 -2.86 29.11
N ARG A 166 1.50 -1.72 29.79
CA ARG A 166 1.86 -1.67 31.20
C ARG A 166 0.73 -2.36 31.96
N HIS A 167 0.96 -3.59 32.38
CA HIS A 167 0.13 -4.23 33.40
C HIS A 167 0.02 -3.29 34.62
N PRO A 168 -1.19 -3.03 35.13
CA PRO A 168 -1.33 -2.31 36.39
C PRO A 168 -0.76 -3.20 37.51
N ARG A 169 0.28 -2.71 38.19
CA ARG A 169 0.77 -3.32 39.42
C ARG A 169 -0.34 -3.18 40.47
N GLY A 170 -0.92 -4.31 40.85
CA GLY A 170 -1.91 -4.40 41.91
C GLY A 170 -1.37 -3.84 43.22
N TRP A 171 -2.23 -3.09 43.93
CA TRP A 171 -2.06 -2.78 45.34
C TRP A 171 -2.06 -4.06 46.17
N PRO A 172 -1.14 -4.24 47.14
CA PRO A 172 -1.36 -5.19 48.21
C PRO A 172 -2.22 -4.55 49.31
N ALA A 173 -3.27 -5.27 49.68
CA ALA A 173 -4.15 -5.01 50.80
C ALA A 173 -3.42 -5.14 52.16
N SER A 174 -3.89 -4.36 53.14
CA SER A 174 -3.48 -4.41 54.54
C SER A 174 -3.63 -5.79 55.19
N LYS A 175 -2.58 -6.21 55.91
CA LYS A 175 -2.57 -6.91 57.21
C LYS A 175 -1.29 -6.40 57.91
N THR A 176 -1.29 -5.86 59.11
CA THR A 176 -1.83 -6.29 60.41
C THR A 176 -1.95 -5.08 61.32
#